data_AF-A0AAD6D295-F1
#
_entry.id   AF-A0AAD6D295-F1
#
_cell.length_a   1.000
_cell.length_b   1.000
_cell.length_c   1.000
_cell.angle_alpha   90.00
_cell.angle_beta   90.00
_cell.angle_gamma   90.00
#
_symmetry.space_group_name_H-M   'P 1'
#
loop_
_entity.id
_entity.type
_entity.pdbx_description
1 polymer ?
#
loop_
_entity_poly.entity_id
_entity_poly.type
_entity_poly.pdbx_seq_one_letter_code
_entity_poly.pdbx_strand_id
1 'polypeptide(L)'
;MNLVTSRSLECVKSLDSDYESLTILKRKKRAIDQQISRFCQPWQSWQSCGPFDANFWARVARVESIYLERSELERKISLYIFEGDETSWEKTEEAKAIIEQIRAREQSCKIYVKRAESNPNRRCGSIRKLFTRTRLPNVGIGKVKGEDYYAEQLGFRDELIEQYQAQHSSQPWLWCPILGSWEHEYNVIAVQLFPYMHGHETMDAIFGKKSSLELFSAHNGLLMSRSMEEHFRSGKLAIVPSISDSLLARILCGDLEYKIKVMDPTWELWDKSISSHHERPIFGAFKNRKLTFGQLNDRKLVFRSSVRPAARYLNFSYCVQTLRSAWQHDCSEIDGKTSKMRWKPKKLFWGTSGCYIPRSMKRVYVKELDHDYKSRGAKWRPFPRASNEALLETVLHQVKSRRPMLDAELSDSISGSDYGDTNEDNLVEMKTEAESIHTRSPQFIRPPKEKRPRKYRFNDPNINYIISERAA
;
A
#
# COMPACT_ATOMS: atom_id res chain seq x y z
N MET A 1 46.90 66.23 -30.42
CA MET A 1 46.12 65.69 -29.28
C MET A 1 44.65 65.71 -29.68
N ASN A 2 44.04 64.56 -29.99
CA ASN A 2 42.57 64.28 -30.04
C ASN A 2 42.26 63.04 -30.90
N LEU A 3 42.80 61.87 -30.54
CA LEU A 3 42.49 60.58 -31.22
C LEU A 3 42.48 59.40 -30.23
N VAL A 4 41.85 59.54 -29.05
CA VAL A 4 41.76 58.43 -28.06
C VAL A 4 40.32 58.11 -27.62
N THR A 5 39.31 58.91 -27.96
CA THR A 5 37.97 58.76 -27.34
C THR A 5 36.96 57.85 -28.06
N SER A 6 37.25 57.31 -29.26
CA SER A 6 36.27 56.52 -30.02
C SER A 6 36.28 55.01 -29.76
N ARG A 7 37.35 54.43 -29.19
CA ARG A 7 37.39 52.99 -28.87
C ARG A 7 36.69 52.61 -27.56
N SER A 8 36.36 53.59 -26.72
CA SER A 8 35.70 53.33 -25.42
C SER A 8 34.19 53.13 -25.53
N LEU A 9 33.53 53.56 -26.61
CA LEU A 9 32.07 53.53 -26.74
C LEU A 9 31.53 52.27 -27.43
N GLU A 10 32.35 51.58 -28.24
CA GLU A 10 31.96 50.29 -28.84
C GLU A 10 32.00 49.14 -27.83
N CYS A 11 32.85 49.22 -26.79
CA CYS A 11 32.94 48.20 -25.74
C CYS A 11 31.70 48.18 -24.82
N VAL A 12 31.01 49.32 -24.66
CA VAL A 12 29.85 49.42 -23.75
C VAL A 12 28.59 48.79 -24.35
N LYS A 13 28.40 48.86 -25.67
CA LYS A 13 27.21 48.29 -26.34
C LYS A 13 27.18 46.75 -26.35
N SER A 14 28.34 46.09 -26.20
CA SER A 14 28.42 44.63 -26.10
C SER A 14 27.88 44.11 -24.77
N LEU A 15 28.07 44.87 -23.68
CA LEU A 15 27.74 44.43 -22.32
C LEU A 15 26.23 44.46 -22.03
N ASP A 16 25.48 45.37 -22.65
CA ASP A 16 24.03 45.49 -22.44
C ASP A 16 23.24 44.34 -23.09
N SER A 17 23.64 43.89 -24.29
CA SER A 17 23.03 42.75 -25.00
C SER A 17 23.20 41.43 -24.24
N ASP A 18 24.34 41.31 -23.59
CA ASP A 18 24.75 40.19 -22.79
C ASP A 18 23.86 40.12 -21.52
N TYR A 19 23.72 41.22 -20.78
CA TYR A 19 22.88 41.27 -19.58
C TYR A 19 21.40 40.93 -19.84
N GLU A 20 20.86 41.38 -20.97
CA GLU A 20 19.48 41.06 -21.38
C GLU A 20 19.30 39.55 -21.60
N SER A 21 20.30 38.88 -22.19
CA SER A 21 20.31 37.43 -22.42
C SER A 21 20.26 36.62 -21.13
N LEU A 22 21.03 37.02 -20.10
CA LEU A 22 21.01 36.36 -18.79
C LEU A 22 19.66 36.51 -18.08
N THR A 23 19.07 37.71 -18.16
CA THR A 23 17.78 38.01 -17.55
C THR A 23 16.66 37.15 -18.17
N ILE A 24 16.70 36.97 -19.50
CA ILE A 24 15.79 36.07 -20.22
C ILE A 24 15.95 34.62 -19.75
N LEU A 25 17.19 34.12 -19.62
CA LEU A 25 17.45 32.75 -19.15
C LEU A 25 16.95 32.52 -17.73
N LYS A 26 17.20 33.45 -16.80
CA LYS A 26 16.71 33.38 -15.41
C LYS A 26 15.18 33.39 -15.35
N ARG A 27 14.51 34.20 -16.17
CA ARG A 27 13.04 34.23 -16.26
C ARG A 27 12.48 32.91 -16.78
N LYS A 28 13.13 32.29 -17.77
CA LYS A 28 12.78 30.94 -18.26
C LYS A 28 12.97 29.87 -17.17
N LYS A 29 14.07 29.89 -16.41
CA LYS A 29 14.29 28.95 -15.27
C LYS A 29 13.14 29.04 -14.26
N ARG A 30 12.74 30.26 -13.85
CA ARG A 30 11.60 30.47 -12.94
C ARG A 30 10.27 29.95 -13.51
N ALA A 31 10.03 30.13 -14.81
CA ALA A 31 8.83 29.61 -15.46
C ALA A 31 8.79 28.07 -15.44
N ILE A 32 9.93 27.41 -15.66
CA ILE A 32 10.05 25.95 -15.55
C ILE A 32 9.83 25.49 -14.10
N ASP A 33 10.39 26.18 -13.11
CA ASP A 33 10.18 25.87 -11.70
C ASP A 33 8.69 25.94 -11.32
N GLN A 34 7.97 26.93 -11.84
CA GLN A 34 6.51 27.01 -11.69
C GLN A 34 5.78 25.85 -12.36
N GLN A 35 6.21 25.43 -13.55
CA GLN A 35 5.65 24.24 -14.20
C GLN A 35 5.89 22.98 -13.37
N ILE A 36 7.12 22.77 -12.88
CA ILE A 36 7.47 21.63 -12.01
C ILE A 36 6.55 21.62 -10.78
N SER A 37 6.37 22.76 -10.12
CA SER A 37 5.47 22.88 -8.96
C SER A 37 4.03 22.50 -9.31
N ARG A 38 3.49 23.01 -10.43
CA ARG A 38 2.14 22.65 -10.91
C ARG A 38 1.99 21.18 -11.25
N PHE A 39 3.03 20.55 -11.80
CA PHE A 39 3.03 19.11 -12.08
C PHE A 39 3.24 18.27 -10.81
N CYS A 40 3.96 18.75 -9.80
CA CYS A 40 4.22 18.03 -8.56
C CYS A 40 3.12 18.23 -7.48
N GLN A 41 2.31 19.27 -7.54
CA GLN A 41 1.20 19.43 -6.57
C GLN A 41 0.15 18.32 -6.64
N PRO A 42 -0.28 17.81 -7.82
CA PRO A 42 -1.18 16.69 -7.93
C PRO A 42 -0.54 15.32 -7.67
N TRP A 43 0.74 15.24 -7.24
CA TRP A 43 1.42 13.95 -7.07
C TRP A 43 0.68 13.03 -6.09
N GLN A 44 -0.05 13.60 -5.12
CA GLN A 44 -0.97 12.87 -4.24
C GLN A 44 -2.14 12.21 -5.01
N SER A 45 -2.68 12.87 -6.04
CA SER A 45 -3.70 12.27 -6.93
C SER A 45 -3.11 11.19 -7.85
N TRP A 46 -1.81 11.26 -8.16
CA TRP A 46 -1.10 10.29 -9.01
C TRP A 46 -0.81 8.96 -8.31
N GLN A 47 -0.82 8.92 -6.98
CA GLN A 47 -0.72 7.66 -6.22
C GLN A 47 -1.84 6.65 -6.58
N SER A 48 -2.95 7.13 -7.16
CA SER A 48 -4.01 6.27 -7.70
C SER A 48 -3.58 5.46 -8.93
N CYS A 49 -2.63 5.98 -9.71
CA CYS A 49 -2.04 5.34 -10.88
C CYS A 49 -0.68 4.76 -10.47
N GLY A 50 -0.62 3.47 -10.12
CA GLY A 50 0.63 2.87 -9.65
C GLY A 50 1.77 2.86 -10.70
N PRO A 51 3.02 2.57 -10.30
CA PRO A 51 4.22 2.51 -11.15
C PRO A 51 4.23 1.35 -12.17
N PHE A 52 3.06 0.92 -12.60
CA PHE A 52 2.84 -0.13 -13.59
C PHE A 52 1.82 0.31 -14.65
N ASP A 53 1.23 1.49 -14.50
CA ASP A 53 0.39 2.11 -15.52
C ASP A 53 1.30 2.79 -16.56
N ALA A 54 1.06 2.52 -17.84
CA ALA A 54 1.75 3.20 -18.92
C ALA A 54 1.54 4.73 -18.83
N ASN A 55 0.35 5.17 -18.42
CA ASN A 55 0.05 6.58 -18.19
C ASN A 55 0.85 7.17 -17.02
N PHE A 56 1.11 6.38 -15.98
CA PHE A 56 2.00 6.81 -14.89
C PHE A 56 3.42 7.03 -15.43
N TRP A 57 3.99 6.06 -16.14
CA TRP A 57 5.34 6.19 -16.67
C TRP A 57 5.48 7.28 -17.73
N ALA A 58 4.47 7.47 -18.58
CA ALA A 58 4.44 8.58 -19.53
C ALA A 58 4.45 9.94 -18.82
N ARG A 59 3.72 10.07 -17.70
CA ARG A 59 3.73 11.29 -16.88
C ARG A 59 5.05 11.49 -16.13
N VAL A 60 5.63 10.43 -15.57
CA VAL A 60 6.96 10.49 -14.92
C VAL A 60 8.04 10.89 -15.94
N ALA A 61 8.01 10.30 -17.15
CA ALA A 61 8.89 10.69 -18.25
C ALA A 61 8.72 12.17 -18.60
N ARG A 62 7.48 12.67 -18.66
CA ARG A 62 7.19 14.09 -18.90
C ARG A 62 7.77 14.98 -17.80
N VAL A 63 7.58 14.65 -16.53
CA VAL A 63 8.15 15.42 -15.41
C VAL A 63 9.67 15.45 -15.50
N GLU A 64 10.30 14.32 -15.81
CA GLU A 64 11.75 14.23 -15.96
C GLU A 64 12.27 15.01 -17.16
N SER A 65 11.50 15.11 -18.25
CA SER A 65 11.84 15.99 -19.37
C SER A 65 11.82 17.48 -19.00
N ILE A 66 10.90 17.90 -18.13
CA ILE A 66 10.86 19.28 -17.62
C ILE A 66 12.08 19.55 -16.71
N TYR A 67 12.44 18.57 -15.87
CA TYR A 67 13.67 18.66 -15.08
C TYR A 67 14.92 18.68 -15.96
N LEU A 68 14.96 17.93 -17.06
CA LEU A 68 16.08 17.97 -17.99
C LEU A 68 16.23 19.39 -18.58
N GLU A 69 15.14 19.99 -19.05
CA GLU A 69 15.12 21.37 -19.58
C GLU A 69 15.61 22.38 -18.53
N ARG A 70 15.21 22.22 -17.25
CA ARG A 70 15.71 23.04 -16.14
C ARG A 70 17.23 22.95 -16.00
N SER A 71 17.81 21.75 -16.03
CA SER A 71 19.26 21.56 -15.90
C SER A 71 20.02 22.09 -17.13
N GLU A 72 19.44 22.03 -18.33
CA GLU A 72 20.04 22.67 -19.51
C GLU A 72 20.04 24.19 -19.41
N LEU A 73 18.99 24.81 -18.87
CA LEU A 73 18.99 26.24 -18.57
C LEU A 73 20.02 26.60 -17.49
N GLU A 74 20.17 25.76 -16.48
CA GLU A 74 21.19 25.93 -15.43
C GLU A 74 22.61 25.87 -16.00
N ARG A 75 22.90 24.92 -16.91
CA ARG A 75 24.13 24.91 -17.69
C ARG A 75 24.35 26.23 -18.44
N LYS A 76 23.34 26.72 -19.18
CA LYS A 76 23.44 27.96 -19.95
C LYS A 76 23.69 29.18 -19.07
N ILE A 77 23.03 29.26 -17.91
CA ILE A 77 23.23 30.33 -16.94
C ILE A 77 24.64 30.26 -16.34
N SER A 78 25.10 29.06 -15.95
CA SER A 78 26.44 28.85 -15.38
C SER A 78 27.54 29.21 -16.39
N LEU A 79 27.43 28.71 -17.63
CA LEU A 79 28.38 29.03 -18.71
C LEU A 79 28.40 30.53 -19.02
N TYR A 80 27.24 31.20 -18.97
CA TYR A 80 27.12 32.63 -19.21
C TYR A 80 27.78 33.47 -18.10
N ILE A 81 27.67 33.03 -16.83
CA ILE A 81 28.26 33.73 -15.67
C ILE A 81 29.78 33.49 -15.59
N PHE A 82 30.25 32.35 -16.11
CA PHE A 82 31.66 31.97 -16.05
C PHE A 82 32.54 32.85 -16.94
N GLU A 83 33.59 33.44 -16.34
CA GLU A 83 34.58 34.23 -17.05
C GLU A 83 35.61 33.30 -17.74
N GLY A 84 35.29 32.87 -18.97
CA GLY A 84 36.19 32.05 -19.77
C GLY A 84 35.51 31.39 -20.96
N ASP A 85 36.25 30.52 -21.65
CA ASP A 85 35.68 29.71 -22.73
C ASP A 85 34.98 28.46 -22.17
N GLU A 86 34.11 27.85 -22.98
CA GLU A 86 33.34 26.67 -22.58
C GLU A 86 34.25 25.50 -22.17
N THR A 87 35.43 25.36 -22.77
CA THR A 87 36.36 24.27 -22.42
C THR A 87 37.00 24.45 -21.04
N SER A 88 37.17 25.70 -20.58
CA SER A 88 37.62 26.00 -19.23
C SER A 88 36.47 25.84 -18.23
N TRP A 89 35.25 26.24 -18.61
CA TRP A 89 34.04 26.02 -17.81
C TRP A 89 33.82 24.53 -17.54
N GLU A 90 33.87 23.67 -18.56
CA GLU A 90 33.67 22.22 -18.44
C GLU A 90 34.64 21.52 -17.46
N LYS A 91 35.80 22.12 -17.21
CA LYS A 91 36.79 21.59 -16.25
C LYS A 91 36.44 21.91 -14.79
N THR A 92 35.57 22.91 -14.55
CA THR A 92 35.11 23.27 -13.21
C THR A 92 34.29 22.14 -12.59
N GLU A 93 34.33 22.03 -11.26
CA GLU A 93 33.53 21.03 -10.54
C GLU A 93 32.01 21.29 -10.68
N GLU A 94 31.63 22.56 -10.82
CA GLU A 94 30.24 22.96 -11.06
C GLU A 94 29.73 22.45 -12.42
N ALA A 95 30.49 22.68 -13.49
CA ALA A 95 30.12 22.21 -14.82
C ALA A 95 30.04 20.69 -14.87
N LYS A 96 30.99 19.97 -14.26
CA LYS A 96 30.95 18.51 -14.15
C LYS A 96 29.68 18.04 -13.45
N ALA A 97 29.31 18.65 -12.32
CA ALA A 97 28.10 18.29 -11.59
C ALA A 97 26.82 18.53 -12.43
N ILE A 98 26.73 19.65 -13.13
CA ILE A 98 25.58 19.96 -14.00
C ILE A 98 25.51 18.97 -15.19
N ILE A 99 26.63 18.69 -15.84
CA ILE A 99 26.71 17.75 -16.98
C ILE A 99 26.35 16.33 -16.53
N GLU A 100 26.85 15.88 -15.38
CA GLU A 100 26.46 14.58 -14.79
C GLU A 100 24.97 14.51 -14.52
N GLN A 101 24.37 15.58 -13.99
CA GLN A 101 22.94 15.66 -13.72
C GLN A 101 22.10 15.61 -15.01
N ILE A 102 22.52 16.34 -16.06
CA ILE A 102 21.89 16.30 -17.40
C ILE A 102 21.92 14.87 -17.94
N ARG A 103 23.11 14.23 -17.99
CA ARG A 103 23.26 12.84 -18.47
C ARG A 103 22.41 11.87 -17.65
N ALA A 104 22.32 12.07 -16.33
CA ALA A 104 21.51 11.22 -15.47
C ALA A 104 20.00 11.36 -15.75
N ARG A 105 19.53 12.58 -16.01
CA ARG A 105 18.13 12.87 -16.37
C ARG A 105 17.79 12.36 -17.76
N GLU A 106 18.66 12.52 -18.75
CA GLU A 106 18.48 11.94 -20.09
C GLU A 106 18.28 10.42 -20.04
N GLN A 107 19.13 9.71 -19.30
CA GLN A 107 19.01 8.26 -19.18
C GLN A 107 17.73 7.86 -18.45
N SER A 108 17.31 8.63 -17.44
CA SER A 108 16.05 8.38 -16.74
C SER A 108 14.84 8.58 -17.66
N CYS A 109 14.82 9.67 -18.43
CA CYS A 109 13.82 9.90 -19.47
C CYS A 109 13.74 8.71 -20.43
N LYS A 110 14.88 8.25 -20.96
CA LYS A 110 14.94 7.08 -21.86
C LYS A 110 14.35 5.83 -21.21
N ILE A 111 14.68 5.55 -19.95
CA ILE A 111 14.14 4.41 -19.19
C ILE A 111 12.62 4.55 -19.01
N TYR A 112 12.12 5.74 -18.64
CA TYR A 112 10.70 5.96 -18.39
C TYR A 112 9.86 5.95 -19.67
N VAL A 113 10.35 6.55 -20.76
CA VAL A 113 9.74 6.44 -22.09
C VAL A 113 9.70 4.99 -22.52
N LYS A 114 10.82 4.27 -22.44
CA LYS A 114 10.87 2.84 -22.75
C LYS A 114 9.89 2.04 -21.89
N ARG A 115 9.70 2.36 -20.61
CA ARG A 115 8.70 1.71 -19.73
C ARG A 115 7.26 2.05 -20.09
N ALA A 116 7.00 3.27 -20.52
CA ALA A 116 5.67 3.67 -21.00
C ALA A 116 5.31 2.96 -22.30
N GLU A 117 6.26 2.83 -23.22
CA GLU A 117 6.12 2.13 -24.51
C GLU A 117 6.12 0.60 -24.36
N SER A 118 6.95 0.07 -23.45
CA SER A 118 7.01 -1.34 -23.07
C SER A 118 5.79 -1.70 -22.24
N ASN A 119 4.62 -1.64 -22.87
CA ASN A 119 3.28 -1.87 -22.34
C ASN A 119 3.29 -2.87 -21.16
N PRO A 120 3.34 -2.41 -19.89
CA PRO A 120 3.41 -3.31 -18.74
C PRO A 120 2.12 -4.11 -18.54
N ASN A 121 1.08 -3.76 -19.31
CA ASN A 121 -0.30 -4.26 -19.25
C ASN A 121 -0.47 -5.77 -19.43
N ARG A 122 0.58 -6.57 -19.66
CA ARG A 122 0.44 -8.04 -19.66
C ARG A 122 0.81 -8.77 -18.38
N ARG A 123 1.65 -8.24 -17.46
CA ARG A 123 2.14 -9.12 -16.35
C ARG A 123 2.35 -8.53 -14.94
N CYS A 124 2.67 -7.25 -14.73
CA CYS A 124 3.08 -6.79 -13.38
C CYS A 124 2.09 -5.88 -12.64
N GLY A 125 1.33 -5.02 -13.33
CA GLY A 125 0.37 -4.12 -12.67
C GLY A 125 -0.81 -4.82 -11.99
N SER A 126 -1.14 -6.04 -12.42
CA SER A 126 -2.12 -6.90 -11.74
C SER A 126 -1.62 -7.34 -10.37
N ILE A 127 -0.31 -7.52 -10.19
CA ILE A 127 0.21 -8.30 -9.05
C ILE A 127 0.22 -7.49 -7.75
N ARG A 128 0.51 -6.18 -7.78
CA ARG A 128 0.35 -5.37 -6.55
C ARG A 128 -1.13 -5.18 -6.19
N LYS A 129 -2.02 -5.06 -7.20
CA LYS A 129 -3.48 -5.09 -6.99
C LYS A 129 -3.94 -6.41 -6.36
N LEU A 130 -3.24 -7.53 -6.60
CA LEU A 130 -3.48 -8.81 -5.88
C LEU A 130 -3.21 -8.71 -4.37
N PHE A 131 -2.32 -7.80 -3.94
CA PHE A 131 -1.81 -7.77 -2.57
C PHE A 131 -2.36 -6.60 -1.75
N THR A 132 -2.73 -5.49 -2.37
CA THR A 132 -3.39 -4.37 -1.71
C THR A 132 -4.90 -4.55 -1.74
N ARG A 133 -5.42 -5.34 -0.79
CA ARG A 133 -6.87 -5.49 -0.54
C ARG A 133 -7.44 -4.28 0.23
N THR A 134 -6.59 -3.35 0.62
CA THR A 134 -7.01 -2.08 1.21
C THR A 134 -7.88 -1.36 0.21
N ARG A 135 -9.11 -1.03 0.62
CA ARG A 135 -9.76 0.19 0.17
C ARG A 135 -8.78 1.33 0.43
N LEU A 136 -7.82 1.55 -0.46
CA LEU A 136 -7.26 2.88 -0.60
C LEU A 136 -8.49 3.71 -0.96
N PRO A 137 -8.91 4.68 -0.14
CA PRO A 137 -10.18 5.37 -0.30
C PRO A 137 -10.38 5.96 -1.71
N ASN A 138 -9.31 6.08 -2.50
CA ASN A 138 -9.27 6.74 -3.80
C ASN A 138 -8.73 5.88 -4.96
N VAL A 139 -8.55 4.55 -4.82
CA VAL A 139 -8.18 3.68 -5.96
C VAL A 139 -9.43 3.06 -6.55
N GLY A 140 -9.90 3.62 -7.67
CA GLY A 140 -11.13 3.28 -8.39
C GLY A 140 -11.16 1.86 -8.99
N ILE A 141 -11.08 0.83 -8.15
CA ILE A 141 -11.63 -0.48 -8.48
C ILE A 141 -13.15 -0.29 -8.43
N GLY A 142 -13.78 -0.27 -9.61
CA GLY A 142 -15.16 0.14 -9.83
C GLY A 142 -16.13 -0.45 -8.81
N LYS A 143 -17.12 0.36 -8.43
CA LYS A 143 -18.34 -0.07 -7.72
C LYS A 143 -19.16 -1.02 -8.60
N VAL A 144 -18.64 -2.21 -8.89
CA VAL A 144 -19.42 -3.32 -9.42
C VAL A 144 -19.61 -4.28 -8.26
N LYS A 145 -20.43 -3.87 -7.29
CA LYS A 145 -21.01 -4.82 -6.34
C LYS A 145 -22.48 -4.90 -6.67
N GLY A 146 -22.80 -5.74 -7.66
CA GLY A 146 -24.17 -6.13 -7.95
C GLY A 146 -24.75 -6.97 -6.80
N GLU A 147 -26.07 -7.13 -6.82
CA GLU A 147 -26.82 -7.96 -5.86
C GLU A 147 -26.27 -9.39 -5.77
N ASP A 148 -25.75 -9.92 -6.88
CA ASP A 148 -25.15 -11.26 -6.98
C ASP A 148 -23.99 -11.48 -6.00
N TYR A 149 -23.14 -10.47 -5.79
CA TYR A 149 -21.99 -10.60 -4.87
C TYR A 149 -22.44 -10.83 -3.42
N TYR A 150 -23.54 -10.20 -3.00
CA TYR A 150 -24.06 -10.38 -1.65
C TYR A 150 -24.60 -11.80 -1.46
N ALA A 151 -25.33 -12.32 -2.46
CA ALA A 151 -25.83 -13.70 -2.45
C ALA A 151 -24.68 -14.72 -2.43
N GLU A 152 -23.65 -14.55 -3.26
CA GLU A 152 -22.45 -15.42 -3.25
C GLU A 152 -21.70 -15.36 -1.92
N GLN A 153 -21.58 -14.18 -1.31
CA GLN A 153 -20.90 -14.03 -0.02
C GLN A 153 -21.69 -14.68 1.13
N LEU A 154 -23.03 -14.62 1.09
CA LEU A 154 -23.89 -15.34 2.03
C LEU A 154 -23.76 -16.85 1.83
N GLY A 155 -23.89 -17.35 0.60
CA GLY A 155 -23.71 -18.77 0.31
C GLY A 155 -22.34 -19.30 0.73
N PHE A 156 -21.27 -18.53 0.49
CA PHE A 156 -19.92 -18.86 0.97
C PHE A 156 -19.82 -18.96 2.50
N ARG A 157 -20.53 -18.08 3.22
CA ARG A 157 -20.57 -18.12 4.68
C ARG A 157 -21.29 -19.38 5.15
N ASP A 158 -22.42 -19.71 4.54
CA ASP A 158 -23.23 -20.87 4.91
C ASP A 158 -22.46 -22.17 4.64
N GLU A 159 -21.77 -22.28 3.49
CA GLU A 159 -20.89 -23.41 3.17
C GLU A 159 -19.78 -23.58 4.23
N LEU A 160 -19.15 -22.48 4.67
CA LEU A 160 -18.15 -22.55 5.74
C LEU A 160 -18.74 -23.04 7.07
N ILE A 161 -19.94 -22.58 7.43
CA ILE A 161 -20.61 -22.99 8.68
C ILE A 161 -20.90 -24.49 8.65
N GLU A 162 -21.43 -24.98 7.54
CA GLU A 162 -21.77 -26.39 7.33
C GLU A 162 -20.51 -27.27 7.31
N GLN A 163 -19.58 -27.00 6.38
CA GLN A 163 -18.38 -27.82 6.16
C GLN A 163 -17.47 -27.87 7.38
N TYR A 164 -17.39 -26.77 8.15
CA TYR A 164 -16.57 -26.73 9.36
C TYR A 164 -17.32 -27.22 10.58
N GLN A 165 -18.61 -27.59 10.48
CA GLN A 165 -19.46 -27.93 11.62
C GLN A 165 -19.37 -26.86 12.71
N ALA A 166 -19.44 -25.60 12.27
CA ALA A 166 -19.11 -24.45 13.08
C ALA A 166 -20.33 -23.86 13.78
N GLN A 167 -21.52 -24.46 13.68
CA GLN A 167 -22.73 -24.00 14.37
C GLN A 167 -22.86 -24.65 15.75
N HIS A 168 -23.19 -23.86 16.77
CA HIS A 168 -23.49 -24.37 18.10
C HIS A 168 -24.88 -25.03 18.11
N SER A 169 -25.05 -26.12 18.86
CA SER A 169 -26.28 -26.94 18.83
C SER A 169 -27.53 -26.21 19.35
N SER A 170 -27.36 -25.27 20.29
CA SER A 170 -28.48 -24.62 20.98
C SER A 170 -28.44 -23.09 21.01
N GLN A 171 -27.39 -22.47 20.50
CA GLN A 171 -27.17 -21.02 20.62
C GLN A 171 -26.79 -20.46 19.24
N PRO A 172 -27.06 -19.16 18.96
CA PRO A 172 -26.68 -18.51 17.70
C PRO A 172 -25.18 -18.17 17.68
N TRP A 173 -24.35 -19.15 18.02
CA TRP A 173 -22.91 -19.02 18.13
C TRP A 173 -22.23 -19.84 17.05
N LEU A 174 -21.13 -19.29 16.55
CA LEU A 174 -20.27 -19.90 15.56
C LEU A 174 -18.88 -20.13 16.14
N TRP A 175 -18.26 -21.24 15.75
CA TRP A 175 -16.92 -21.60 16.18
C TRP A 175 -15.86 -20.80 15.42
N CYS A 176 -14.95 -20.13 16.14
CA CYS A 176 -13.79 -19.48 15.53
C CYS A 176 -12.53 -20.36 15.68
N PRO A 177 -11.97 -20.93 14.60
CA PRO A 177 -10.80 -21.81 14.70
C PRO A 177 -9.52 -21.14 15.21
N ILE A 178 -9.39 -19.81 15.07
CA ILE A 178 -8.22 -19.07 15.56
C ILE A 178 -8.26 -18.90 17.08
N LEU A 179 -9.40 -18.50 17.62
CA LEU A 179 -9.57 -18.31 19.07
C LEU A 179 -9.81 -19.65 19.79
N GLY A 180 -10.30 -20.66 19.07
CA GLY A 180 -10.70 -21.95 19.63
C GLY A 180 -11.85 -21.81 20.62
N SER A 181 -12.81 -20.91 20.32
CA SER A 181 -13.96 -20.59 21.16
C SER A 181 -15.22 -20.37 20.31
N TRP A 182 -16.37 -20.50 20.96
CA TRP A 182 -17.66 -20.10 20.41
C TRP A 182 -17.79 -18.58 20.52
N GLU A 183 -18.20 -17.96 19.42
CA GLU A 183 -18.43 -16.52 19.31
C GLU A 183 -19.82 -16.30 18.72
N HIS A 184 -20.54 -15.25 19.11
CA HIS A 184 -21.87 -14.97 18.59
C HIS A 184 -21.78 -14.78 17.08
N GLU A 185 -22.76 -15.27 16.32
CA GLU A 185 -22.75 -15.23 14.86
C GLU A 185 -22.46 -13.83 14.28
N TYR A 186 -22.88 -12.74 14.94
CA TYR A 186 -22.63 -11.37 14.49
C TYR A 186 -21.16 -10.94 14.62
N ASN A 187 -20.39 -11.61 15.50
CA ASN A 187 -18.96 -11.39 15.71
C ASN A 187 -18.11 -12.30 14.84
N VAL A 188 -18.68 -13.34 14.24
CA VAL A 188 -17.94 -14.23 13.34
C VAL A 188 -18.22 -13.85 11.91
N ILE A 189 -17.19 -13.82 11.09
CA ILE A 189 -17.23 -13.44 9.68
C ILE A 189 -16.58 -14.51 8.82
N ALA A 190 -16.99 -14.61 7.56
CA ALA A 190 -16.37 -15.48 6.57
C ALA A 190 -15.23 -14.73 5.88
N VAL A 191 -13.97 -15.05 6.22
CA VAL A 191 -12.79 -14.43 5.64
C VAL A 191 -12.27 -15.28 4.49
N GLN A 192 -12.26 -14.72 3.28
CA GLN A 192 -11.57 -15.34 2.15
C GLN A 192 -10.05 -15.13 2.24
N LEU A 193 -9.31 -16.21 1.99
CA LEU A 193 -7.86 -16.26 1.96
C LEU A 193 -7.30 -15.71 0.64
N PHE A 194 -7.86 -16.14 -0.49
CA PHE A 194 -7.71 -15.49 -1.79
C PHE A 194 -8.91 -14.55 -2.03
N PRO A 195 -8.69 -13.24 -2.19
CA PRO A 195 -9.78 -12.29 -2.34
C PRO A 195 -10.63 -12.52 -3.60
N TYR A 196 -11.96 -12.55 -3.45
CA TYR A 196 -12.90 -12.67 -4.58
C TYR A 196 -12.70 -11.60 -5.65
N MET A 197 -12.24 -10.41 -5.27
CA MET A 197 -12.08 -9.25 -6.17
C MET A 197 -11.07 -9.50 -7.31
N HIS A 198 -10.29 -10.59 -7.23
CA HIS A 198 -9.40 -10.99 -8.32
C HIS A 198 -10.10 -11.90 -9.34
N GLY A 199 -11.28 -12.43 -9.02
CA GLY A 199 -12.04 -13.32 -9.88
C GLY A 199 -11.45 -14.74 -9.94
N HIS A 200 -12.26 -15.66 -10.47
CA HIS A 200 -11.88 -17.06 -10.62
C HIS A 200 -10.78 -17.25 -11.67
N GLU A 201 -10.80 -16.51 -12.77
CA GLU A 201 -9.77 -16.58 -13.82
C GLU A 201 -8.37 -16.28 -13.27
N THR A 202 -8.25 -15.30 -12.38
CA THR A 202 -6.97 -14.99 -11.74
C THR A 202 -6.58 -16.04 -10.72
N MET A 203 -7.53 -16.62 -10.01
CA MET A 203 -7.27 -17.78 -9.14
C MET A 203 -6.69 -18.93 -9.97
N ASP A 204 -7.30 -19.27 -11.10
CA ASP A 204 -6.84 -20.32 -12.01
C ASP A 204 -5.48 -20.01 -12.62
N ALA A 205 -5.23 -18.75 -13.01
CA ALA A 205 -3.93 -18.34 -13.54
C ALA A 205 -2.80 -18.48 -12.50
N ILE A 206 -3.11 -18.29 -11.21
CA ILE A 206 -2.13 -18.37 -10.12
C ILE A 206 -1.96 -19.80 -9.62
N PHE A 207 -3.04 -20.57 -9.48
CA PHE A 207 -2.99 -21.88 -8.82
C PHE A 207 -3.15 -23.07 -9.78
N GLY A 208 -3.40 -22.80 -11.05
CA GLY A 208 -3.82 -23.78 -12.05
C GLY A 208 -5.33 -23.98 -12.02
N LYS A 209 -5.91 -24.25 -13.20
CA LYS A 209 -7.34 -24.54 -13.35
C LYS A 209 -7.71 -25.80 -12.56
N LYS A 210 -8.79 -25.71 -11.79
CA LYS A 210 -9.35 -26.84 -11.03
C LYS A 210 -10.67 -27.29 -11.65
N SER A 211 -11.09 -28.49 -11.26
CA SER A 211 -12.37 -29.08 -11.71
C SER A 211 -13.58 -28.40 -11.07
N SER A 212 -13.42 -27.78 -9.90
CA SER A 212 -14.47 -27.08 -9.16
C SER A 212 -14.15 -25.60 -8.94
N LEU A 213 -15.21 -24.79 -8.84
CA LEU A 213 -15.11 -23.36 -8.55
C LEU A 213 -14.76 -23.15 -7.07
N GLU A 214 -13.48 -22.96 -6.76
CA GLU A 214 -13.02 -22.89 -5.37
C GLU A 214 -13.09 -21.47 -4.75
N LEU A 215 -13.45 -20.45 -5.54
CA LEU A 215 -13.44 -19.04 -5.10
C LEU A 215 -14.31 -18.79 -3.88
N PHE A 216 -15.50 -19.38 -3.87
CA PHE A 216 -16.49 -19.32 -2.79
C PHE A 216 -16.65 -20.67 -2.09
N SER A 217 -15.61 -21.52 -2.12
CA SER A 217 -15.63 -22.80 -1.41
C SER A 217 -15.02 -22.70 -0.01
N ALA A 218 -15.37 -23.64 0.88
CA ALA A 218 -14.80 -23.74 2.22
C ALA A 218 -13.26 -23.91 2.24
N HIS A 219 -12.65 -24.31 1.11
CA HIS A 219 -11.20 -24.42 0.97
C HIS A 219 -10.51 -23.05 0.85
N ASN A 220 -11.19 -22.02 0.34
CA ASN A 220 -10.66 -20.66 0.22
C ASN A 220 -11.06 -19.74 1.39
N GLY A 221 -11.68 -20.29 2.44
CA GLY A 221 -12.27 -19.53 3.53
C GLY A 221 -11.83 -19.93 4.92
N LEU A 222 -12.13 -19.06 5.89
CA LEU A 222 -12.05 -19.35 7.32
C LEU A 222 -13.08 -18.51 8.07
N LEU A 223 -13.80 -19.11 9.02
CA LEU A 223 -14.62 -18.37 9.98
C LEU A 223 -13.71 -17.69 11.01
N MET A 224 -13.79 -16.37 11.14
CA MET A 224 -12.89 -15.59 11.98
C MET A 224 -13.68 -14.64 12.86
N SER A 225 -13.23 -14.40 14.09
CA SER A 225 -13.78 -13.31 14.91
C SER A 225 -13.46 -11.96 14.27
N ARG A 226 -14.42 -11.04 14.29
CA ARG A 226 -14.30 -9.69 13.71
C ARG A 226 -13.13 -8.91 14.34
N SER A 227 -12.86 -9.11 15.63
CA SER A 227 -11.70 -8.50 16.31
C SER A 227 -10.36 -8.97 15.74
N MET A 228 -10.32 -10.16 15.13
CA MET A 228 -9.12 -10.71 14.50
C MET A 228 -8.97 -10.31 13.03
N GLU A 229 -10.09 -10.02 12.35
CA GLU A 229 -10.14 -9.71 10.92
C GLU A 229 -9.23 -8.55 10.54
N GLU A 230 -9.31 -7.46 11.30
CA GLU A 230 -8.58 -6.23 11.04
C GLU A 230 -7.07 -6.45 11.16
N HIS A 231 -6.64 -7.16 12.21
CA HIS A 231 -5.24 -7.50 12.45
C HIS A 231 -4.71 -8.52 11.45
N PHE A 232 -5.54 -9.47 11.03
CA PHE A 232 -5.21 -10.36 9.95
C PHE A 232 -5.06 -9.60 8.65
N ARG A 233 -5.98 -8.70 8.28
CA ARG A 233 -5.88 -7.93 7.03
C ARG A 233 -4.75 -6.92 7.00
N SER A 234 -4.38 -6.35 8.14
CA SER A 234 -3.25 -5.42 8.23
C SER A 234 -1.88 -6.09 8.15
N GLY A 235 -1.80 -7.43 8.09
CA GLY A 235 -0.52 -8.14 8.01
C GLY A 235 0.16 -8.35 9.36
N LYS A 236 -0.50 -8.02 10.47
CA LYS A 236 0.03 -8.28 11.83
C LYS A 236 -0.04 -9.76 12.21
N LEU A 237 -0.96 -10.50 11.60
CA LEU A 237 -1.15 -11.93 11.82
C LEU A 237 -1.02 -12.70 10.51
N ALA A 238 -0.46 -13.91 10.59
CA ALA A 238 -0.43 -14.84 9.47
C ALA A 238 -0.68 -16.28 9.93
N ILE A 239 -1.36 -17.07 9.08
CA ILE A 239 -1.57 -18.49 9.33
C ILE A 239 -0.46 -19.27 8.65
N VAL A 240 0.18 -20.16 9.38
CA VAL A 240 1.34 -20.95 8.93
C VAL A 240 1.14 -22.42 9.29
N PRO A 241 1.79 -23.36 8.59
CA PRO A 241 1.66 -24.76 8.93
C PRO A 241 2.31 -25.03 10.29
N SER A 242 1.69 -25.89 11.07
CA SER A 242 2.20 -26.40 12.34
C SER A 242 3.17 -27.53 12.05
N ILE A 243 4.36 -27.18 11.55
CA ILE A 243 5.39 -28.13 11.15
C ILE A 243 6.12 -28.62 12.41
N SER A 244 5.89 -29.87 12.80
CA SER A 244 6.86 -30.64 13.60
C SER A 244 7.99 -31.13 12.68
N ASP A 245 9.17 -31.44 13.23
CA ASP A 245 10.37 -31.76 12.43
C ASP A 245 10.21 -32.94 11.43
N SER A 246 9.16 -33.75 11.54
CA SER A 246 8.79 -34.79 10.56
C SER A 246 8.03 -34.24 9.32
N LEU A 247 8.68 -33.32 8.61
CA LEU A 247 8.10 -32.47 7.56
C LEU A 247 7.61 -33.23 6.30
N LEU A 248 8.24 -34.35 5.96
CA LEU A 248 7.98 -35.09 4.72
C LEU A 248 6.74 -35.98 4.78
N ALA A 249 6.53 -36.69 5.89
CA ALA A 249 5.39 -37.62 6.02
C ALA A 249 4.04 -36.89 6.00
N ARG A 250 3.95 -35.72 6.67
CA ARG A 250 2.68 -34.98 6.79
C ARG A 250 2.28 -34.22 5.54
N ILE A 251 3.25 -33.77 4.73
CA ILE A 251 2.95 -33.12 3.45
C ILE A 251 2.33 -34.14 2.46
N LEU A 252 2.75 -35.40 2.53
CA LEU A 252 2.22 -36.46 1.67
C LEU A 252 0.84 -36.96 2.13
N CYS A 253 0.53 -36.92 3.43
CA CYS A 253 -0.72 -37.46 3.99
C CYS A 253 -1.88 -36.48 4.11
N GLY A 254 -1.73 -35.19 3.77
CA GLY A 254 -2.84 -34.22 3.79
C GLY A 254 -3.25 -33.68 5.18
N ASP A 255 -2.69 -34.22 6.26
CA ASP A 255 -2.98 -33.82 7.66
C ASP A 255 -2.17 -32.60 8.12
N LEU A 256 -2.22 -31.53 7.33
CA LEU A 256 -1.59 -30.27 7.69
C LEU A 256 -2.43 -29.55 8.75
N GLU A 257 -1.91 -29.55 9.98
CA GLU A 257 -2.37 -28.63 11.02
C GLU A 257 -1.80 -27.25 10.78
N TYR A 258 -2.52 -26.23 11.22
CA TYR A 258 -2.10 -24.83 11.10
C TYR A 258 -1.99 -24.18 12.47
N LYS A 259 -1.14 -23.15 12.56
CA LYS A 259 -1.02 -22.28 13.71
C LYS A 259 -1.00 -20.82 13.26
N ILE A 260 -1.36 -19.93 14.16
CA ILE A 260 -1.32 -18.49 13.92
C ILE A 260 0.05 -17.95 14.37
N LYS A 261 0.58 -16.99 13.62
CA LYS A 261 1.84 -16.32 13.91
C LYS A 261 1.59 -14.82 13.97
N VAL A 262 2.09 -14.18 15.02
CA VAL A 262 2.18 -12.72 15.09
C VAL A 262 3.46 -12.31 14.38
N MET A 263 3.33 -11.50 13.33
CA MET A 263 4.43 -11.16 12.43
C MET A 263 5.36 -10.09 13.00
N ASP A 264 4.85 -9.30 13.95
CA ASP A 264 5.52 -8.18 14.60
C ASP A 264 5.56 -8.41 16.12
N PRO A 265 6.69 -8.92 16.66
CA PRO A 265 6.85 -9.16 18.10
C PRO A 265 6.87 -7.87 18.94
N THR A 266 7.13 -6.73 18.30
CA THR A 266 7.15 -5.40 18.94
C THR A 266 5.81 -4.70 18.84
N TRP A 267 4.78 -5.41 18.37
CA TRP A 267 3.46 -4.84 18.20
C TRP A 267 2.87 -4.42 19.56
N GLU A 268 2.44 -3.17 19.66
CA GLU A 268 1.85 -2.56 20.87
C GLU A 268 0.66 -3.32 21.47
N LEU A 269 0.01 -4.21 20.71
CA LEU A 269 -1.09 -5.04 21.20
C LEU A 269 -0.62 -6.41 21.72
N TRP A 270 0.68 -6.71 21.75
CA TRP A 270 1.21 -8.03 22.13
C TRP A 270 0.64 -8.55 23.45
N ASP A 271 0.69 -7.75 24.52
CA ASP A 271 0.17 -8.12 25.83
C ASP A 271 -1.29 -7.71 26.06
N LYS A 272 -1.93 -7.07 25.07
CA LYS A 272 -3.34 -6.68 25.19
C LYS A 272 -4.22 -7.92 25.05
N SER A 273 -5.21 -8.02 25.93
CA SER A 273 -6.25 -9.04 25.85
C SER A 273 -7.07 -8.83 24.59
N ILE A 274 -7.33 -9.92 23.87
CA ILE A 274 -8.27 -9.93 22.75
C ILE A 274 -9.67 -9.78 23.36
N SER A 275 -10.34 -8.67 23.05
CA SER A 275 -11.72 -8.46 23.48
C SER A 275 -12.62 -9.49 22.80
N SER A 276 -13.03 -10.53 23.54
CA SER A 276 -14.17 -11.34 23.14
C SER A 276 -15.42 -10.61 23.62
N HIS A 277 -16.37 -10.36 22.72
CA HIS A 277 -17.61 -9.67 23.07
C HIS A 277 -18.51 -10.48 24.04
N HIS A 278 -18.08 -11.69 24.43
CA HIS A 278 -18.74 -12.55 25.42
C HIS A 278 -18.38 -12.25 26.88
N GLU A 279 -17.68 -11.15 27.18
CA GLU A 279 -17.37 -10.77 28.56
C GLU A 279 -18.59 -10.35 29.42
N ARG A 280 -19.83 -10.56 28.96
CA ARG A 280 -20.96 -10.63 29.89
C ARG A 280 -21.01 -12.07 30.44
N PRO A 281 -20.55 -12.33 31.68
CA PRO A 281 -20.64 -13.65 32.27
C PRO A 281 -22.11 -14.00 32.41
N ILE A 282 -22.65 -14.82 31.51
CA ILE A 282 -24.06 -15.19 31.60
C ILE A 282 -24.29 -16.08 32.82
N PHE A 283 -23.32 -16.91 33.25
CA PHE A 283 -23.38 -17.60 34.55
C PHE A 283 -21.97 -17.95 35.08
N GLY A 284 -21.43 -17.11 35.96
CA GLY A 284 -20.55 -17.42 37.11
C GLY A 284 -19.31 -18.34 37.07
N ALA A 285 -19.05 -19.16 36.04
CA ALA A 285 -18.09 -20.27 36.18
C ALA A 285 -17.01 -20.38 35.08
N PHE A 286 -17.09 -19.64 33.98
CA PHE A 286 -15.99 -19.61 33.03
C PHE A 286 -14.97 -18.56 33.50
N LYS A 287 -13.90 -19.03 34.17
CA LYS A 287 -12.63 -18.28 34.28
C LYS A 287 -12.14 -18.02 32.84
N ASN A 288 -12.64 -16.95 32.24
CA ASN A 288 -12.18 -16.44 30.96
C ASN A 288 -10.71 -16.08 31.14
N ARG A 289 -9.83 -17.00 30.75
CA ARG A 289 -8.42 -16.67 30.58
C ARG A 289 -8.39 -15.56 29.53
N LYS A 290 -8.05 -14.34 29.95
CA LYS A 290 -7.75 -13.21 29.08
C LYS A 290 -6.66 -13.64 28.10
N LEU A 291 -7.08 -13.99 26.89
CA LEU A 291 -6.17 -14.45 25.84
C LEU A 291 -5.51 -13.21 25.23
N THR A 292 -4.19 -13.11 25.34
CA THR A 292 -3.44 -12.00 24.72
C THR A 292 -2.98 -12.36 23.31
N PHE A 293 -2.61 -11.35 22.50
CA PHE A 293 -2.03 -11.61 21.17
C PHE A 293 -0.69 -12.37 21.26
N GLY A 294 0.11 -12.14 22.29
CA GLY A 294 1.34 -12.88 22.55
C GLY A 294 1.09 -14.36 22.83
N GLN A 295 0.03 -14.68 23.59
CA GLN A 295 -0.40 -16.07 23.82
C GLN A 295 -1.02 -16.72 22.58
N LEU A 296 -1.53 -15.91 21.65
CA LEU A 296 -2.02 -16.38 20.38
C LEU A 296 -0.87 -16.80 19.45
N ASN A 297 0.30 -16.18 19.54
CA ASN A 297 1.47 -16.53 18.73
C ASN A 297 1.86 -18.02 18.89
N ASP A 298 2.01 -18.72 17.77
CA ASP A 298 2.24 -20.16 17.67
C ASP A 298 1.10 -21.06 18.18
N ARG A 299 -0.06 -20.51 18.54
CA ARG A 299 -1.24 -21.31 18.92
C ARG A 299 -1.80 -22.04 17.70
N LYS A 300 -2.07 -23.34 17.86
CA LYS A 300 -2.71 -24.18 16.83
C LYS A 300 -4.16 -23.73 16.60
N LEU A 301 -4.57 -23.72 15.33
CA LEU A 301 -5.97 -23.55 14.97
C LEU A 301 -6.74 -24.82 15.33
N VAL A 302 -7.94 -24.67 15.88
CA VAL A 302 -8.80 -25.78 16.30
C VAL A 302 -10.00 -25.84 15.37
N PHE A 303 -10.06 -26.86 14.51
CA PHE A 303 -11.21 -27.09 13.63
C PHE A 303 -12.15 -28.13 14.24
N ARG A 304 -13.46 -28.01 13.96
CA ARG A 304 -14.48 -28.94 14.46
C ARG A 304 -14.70 -30.14 13.54
N SER A 305 -14.46 -29.97 12.23
CA SER A 305 -14.47 -31.06 11.23
C SER A 305 -13.06 -31.43 10.78
N SER A 306 -12.94 -32.35 9.82
CA SER A 306 -11.67 -32.69 9.12
C SER A 306 -11.37 -31.75 7.95
N VAL A 307 -12.33 -30.93 7.50
CA VAL A 307 -12.14 -30.01 6.37
C VAL A 307 -11.17 -28.89 6.76
N ARG A 308 -10.26 -28.54 5.85
CA ARG A 308 -9.22 -27.52 6.07
C ARG A 308 -9.17 -26.54 4.90
N PRO A 309 -8.77 -25.27 5.12
CA PRO A 309 -8.44 -24.41 4.02
C PRO A 309 -7.28 -25.00 3.20
N ALA A 310 -7.32 -24.86 1.88
CA ALA A 310 -6.28 -25.40 1.03
C ALA A 310 -4.96 -24.66 1.26
N ALA A 311 -3.87 -25.43 1.41
CA ALA A 311 -2.54 -24.90 1.73
C ALA A 311 -2.05 -23.83 0.73
N ARG A 312 -2.47 -23.89 -0.54
CA ARG A 312 -2.15 -22.88 -1.56
C ARG A 312 -2.71 -21.49 -1.23
N TYR A 313 -3.94 -21.40 -0.73
CA TYR A 313 -4.56 -20.13 -0.38
C TYR A 313 -4.01 -19.57 0.93
N LEU A 314 -3.70 -20.44 1.89
CA LEU A 314 -3.00 -20.04 3.11
C LEU A 314 -1.58 -19.55 2.83
N ASN A 315 -0.84 -20.21 1.92
CA ASN A 315 0.48 -19.77 1.49
C ASN A 315 0.41 -18.42 0.76
N PHE A 316 -0.55 -18.24 -0.14
CA PHE A 316 -0.81 -16.96 -0.78
C PHE A 316 -1.08 -15.87 0.25
N SER A 317 -2.03 -16.12 1.17
CA SER A 317 -2.37 -15.20 2.24
C SER A 317 -1.13 -14.83 3.07
N TYR A 318 -0.32 -15.81 3.49
CA TYR A 318 0.94 -15.58 4.21
C TYR A 318 1.88 -14.65 3.45
N CYS A 319 2.05 -14.84 2.14
CA CYS A 319 2.91 -13.97 1.33
C CYS A 319 2.35 -12.55 1.27
N VAL A 320 1.03 -12.38 1.17
CA VAL A 320 0.37 -11.07 1.22
C VAL A 320 0.56 -10.39 2.58
N GLN A 321 0.38 -11.12 3.68
CA GLN A 321 0.56 -10.56 5.02
C GLN A 321 2.02 -10.17 5.28
N THR A 322 2.96 -10.97 4.79
CA THR A 322 4.39 -10.66 4.86
C THR A 322 4.72 -9.36 4.12
N LEU A 323 4.20 -9.19 2.89
CA LEU A 323 4.37 -7.95 2.12
C LEU A 323 3.77 -6.74 2.86
N ARG A 324 2.56 -6.88 3.40
CA ARG A 324 1.90 -5.79 4.14
C ARG A 324 2.67 -5.40 5.39
N SER A 325 3.16 -6.39 6.14
CA SER A 325 3.99 -6.16 7.32
C SER A 325 5.26 -5.40 6.93
N ALA A 326 5.94 -5.82 5.85
CA ALA A 326 7.14 -5.14 5.36
C ALA A 326 6.85 -3.66 5.00
N TRP A 327 5.81 -3.40 4.19
CA TRP A 327 5.45 -2.03 3.79
C TRP A 327 5.07 -1.13 4.96
N GLN A 328 4.46 -1.65 6.02
CA GLN A 328 4.14 -0.86 7.21
C GLN A 328 5.39 -0.40 7.96
N HIS A 329 6.43 -1.23 8.00
CA HIS A 329 7.69 -0.85 8.63
C HIS A 329 8.44 0.20 7.80
N ASP A 330 8.45 0.06 6.47
CA ASP A 330 9.13 1.01 5.57
C ASP A 330 8.52 2.43 5.65
N CYS A 331 7.18 2.54 5.80
CA CYS A 331 6.50 3.83 5.88
C CYS A 331 6.69 4.56 7.22
N SER A 332 7.15 3.89 8.27
CA SER A 332 7.32 4.48 9.60
C SER A 332 8.66 5.22 9.80
N GLU A 333 9.52 5.20 8.77
CA GLU A 333 10.91 5.70 8.84
C GLU A 333 11.05 7.22 8.55
N ILE A 334 9.95 7.99 8.63
CA ILE A 334 9.92 9.43 8.26
C ILE A 334 10.73 10.33 9.21
N ASP A 335 11.07 9.87 10.43
CA ASP A 335 11.78 10.69 11.44
C ASP A 335 13.31 10.56 11.45
N GLY A 336 13.94 9.99 10.42
CA GLY A 336 15.40 10.05 10.22
C GLY A 336 16.27 9.31 11.24
N LYS A 337 15.71 8.79 12.34
CA LYS A 337 16.39 7.88 13.28
C LYS A 337 16.21 6.45 12.80
N THR A 338 17.23 5.97 12.10
CA THR A 338 17.34 4.64 11.51
C THR A 338 17.34 3.51 12.54
N SER A 339 16.18 3.24 13.14
CA SER A 339 15.89 1.90 13.63
C SER A 339 15.47 1.07 12.42
N LYS A 340 16.45 0.69 11.59
CA LYS A 340 16.28 -0.36 10.58
C LYS A 340 15.87 -1.63 11.32
N MET A 341 14.59 -1.78 11.59
CA MET A 341 14.05 -3.01 12.14
C MET A 341 14.36 -4.06 11.11
N ARG A 342 15.42 -4.84 11.39
CA ARG A 342 15.79 -6.03 10.65
C ARG A 342 14.67 -7.03 10.89
N TRP A 343 13.55 -6.85 10.19
CA TRP A 343 12.60 -7.93 9.98
C TRP A 343 13.33 -8.96 9.11
N LYS A 344 14.15 -9.77 9.78
CA LYS A 344 14.77 -10.96 9.26
C LYS A 344 13.93 -12.09 9.83
N PRO A 345 12.94 -12.61 9.11
CA PRO A 345 12.41 -13.91 9.47
C PRO A 345 13.61 -14.87 9.43
N LYS A 346 14.17 -15.19 10.60
CA LYS A 346 15.32 -16.11 10.72
C LYS A 346 15.01 -17.46 10.05
N LYS A 347 13.71 -17.77 9.90
CA LYS A 347 13.15 -18.94 9.23
C LYS A 347 11.86 -18.52 8.53
N LEU A 348 11.71 -18.86 7.25
CA LEU A 348 10.40 -18.79 6.58
C LEU A 348 9.48 -19.78 7.28
N PHE A 349 8.28 -19.35 7.65
CA PHE A 349 7.33 -20.20 8.37
C PHE A 349 6.66 -21.25 7.46
N TRP A 350 6.68 -21.01 6.15
CA TRP A 350 6.32 -21.99 5.14
C TRP A 350 7.57 -22.70 4.63
N GLY A 351 7.58 -24.04 4.71
CA GLY A 351 8.66 -24.90 4.24
C GLY A 351 8.98 -24.70 2.75
N THR A 352 10.13 -25.23 2.31
CA THR A 352 10.74 -25.01 0.99
C THR A 352 9.75 -24.84 -0.15
N SER A 353 10.02 -23.79 -0.94
CA SER A 353 9.28 -23.17 -2.04
C SER A 353 8.72 -24.06 -3.19
N GLY A 354 8.30 -25.30 -2.96
CA GLY A 354 7.98 -26.28 -4.02
C GLY A 354 6.62 -26.10 -4.71
N CYS A 355 5.51 -26.24 -3.98
CA CYS A 355 4.25 -26.67 -4.61
C CYS A 355 3.05 -25.69 -4.51
N TYR A 356 3.07 -24.71 -3.61
CA TYR A 356 1.85 -23.93 -3.31
C TYR A 356 1.58 -22.75 -4.25
N ILE A 357 2.65 -22.10 -4.72
CA ILE A 357 2.60 -20.93 -5.59
C ILE A 357 3.58 -21.17 -6.75
N PRO A 358 3.21 -20.92 -8.01
CA PRO A 358 4.12 -21.07 -9.14
C PRO A 358 5.41 -20.27 -8.97
N ARG A 359 6.51 -20.79 -9.52
CA ARG A 359 7.82 -20.11 -9.46
C ARG A 359 7.76 -18.69 -10.02
N SER A 360 6.91 -18.43 -11.02
CA SER A 360 6.68 -17.10 -11.59
C SER A 360 6.17 -16.11 -10.54
N MET A 361 5.14 -16.47 -9.77
CA MET A 361 4.58 -15.62 -8.72
C MET A 361 5.56 -15.42 -7.57
N LYS A 362 6.33 -16.45 -7.19
CA LYS A 362 7.42 -16.30 -6.20
C LYS A 362 8.45 -15.25 -6.60
N ARG A 363 8.83 -15.21 -7.89
CA ARG A 363 9.76 -14.17 -8.40
C ARG A 363 9.19 -12.78 -8.22
N VAL A 364 7.87 -12.62 -8.40
CA VAL A 364 7.23 -11.31 -8.22
C VAL A 364 7.18 -10.93 -6.75
N TYR A 365 6.83 -11.86 -5.85
CA TYR A 365 6.93 -11.61 -4.40
C TYR A 365 8.34 -11.21 -3.96
N VAL A 366 9.36 -11.93 -4.42
CA VAL A 366 10.76 -11.59 -4.10
C VAL A 366 11.07 -10.20 -4.62
N LYS A 367 10.75 -9.90 -5.88
CA LYS A 367 10.97 -8.57 -6.47
C LYS A 367 10.30 -7.43 -5.69
N GLU A 368 9.11 -7.66 -5.14
CA GLU A 368 8.38 -6.64 -4.34
C GLU A 368 8.90 -6.52 -2.91
N LEU A 369 9.47 -7.57 -2.32
CA LEU A 369 10.14 -7.53 -1.01
C LEU A 369 11.56 -6.97 -1.09
N ASP A 370 12.09 -6.84 -2.32
CA ASP A 370 13.51 -6.67 -2.59
C ASP A 370 13.73 -5.55 -3.64
N HIS A 371 13.92 -4.32 -3.15
CA HIS A 371 14.66 -3.30 -3.90
C HIS A 371 16.18 -3.35 -3.63
N ASP A 372 16.68 -4.24 -2.74
CA ASP A 372 18.01 -4.13 -2.11
C ASP A 372 18.72 -5.45 -1.68
N TYR A 373 18.01 -6.56 -1.58
CA TYR A 373 18.41 -7.92 -1.19
C TYR A 373 19.36 -8.64 -2.17
N LYS A 374 19.62 -8.10 -3.37
CA LYS A 374 20.84 -8.46 -4.13
C LYS A 374 22.15 -8.10 -3.42
N SER A 375 22.15 -7.11 -2.51
CA SER A 375 23.36 -6.71 -1.78
C SER A 375 23.73 -7.64 -0.61
N ARG A 376 22.90 -8.64 -0.27
CA ARG A 376 23.00 -9.32 1.05
C ARG A 376 23.29 -10.82 1.06
N GLY A 377 23.87 -11.38 -0.01
CA GLY A 377 24.66 -12.62 0.06
C GLY A 377 23.95 -13.91 0.48
N ALA A 378 22.61 -13.97 0.52
CA ALA A 378 21.89 -15.22 0.74
C ALA A 378 22.03 -16.12 -0.51
N LYS A 379 22.78 -17.23 -0.39
CA LYS A 379 23.04 -18.20 -1.46
C LYS A 379 21.75 -18.94 -1.89
N TRP A 380 20.94 -18.31 -2.72
CA TRP A 380 20.05 -18.99 -3.66
C TRP A 380 20.77 -19.07 -5.01
N ARG A 381 20.81 -20.25 -5.66
CA ARG A 381 21.51 -20.41 -6.94
C ARG A 381 21.02 -19.34 -7.95
N PRO A 382 21.94 -18.69 -8.69
CA PRO A 382 21.60 -17.57 -9.56
C PRO A 382 20.76 -18.05 -10.75
N PHE A 383 19.68 -17.33 -11.06
CA PHE A 383 18.97 -17.38 -12.34
C PHE A 383 19.01 -15.98 -12.97
N PRO A 384 18.88 -15.87 -14.30
CA PRO A 384 19.70 -15.02 -15.15
C PRO A 384 19.56 -13.52 -14.87
N ARG A 385 20.65 -12.81 -15.20
CA ARG A 385 20.97 -11.39 -14.99
C ARG A 385 19.75 -10.50 -14.74
N ALA A 386 19.81 -9.77 -13.62
CA ALA A 386 19.15 -8.48 -13.47
C ALA A 386 19.28 -7.67 -14.78
N SER A 387 18.22 -7.02 -15.26
CA SER A 387 18.43 -6.02 -16.31
C SER A 387 19.34 -4.93 -15.73
N ASN A 388 20.40 -4.58 -16.46
CA ASN A 388 21.33 -3.50 -16.09
C ASN A 388 20.60 -2.17 -15.82
N GLU A 389 19.37 -2.02 -16.33
CA GLU A 389 18.50 -0.86 -16.17
C GLU A 389 18.12 -0.55 -14.71
N ALA A 390 17.92 -1.55 -13.85
CA ALA A 390 17.54 -1.30 -12.44
C ALA A 390 18.72 -0.77 -11.61
N LEU A 391 19.92 -1.31 -11.84
CA LEU A 391 21.15 -0.79 -11.21
C LEU A 391 21.49 0.61 -11.74
N LEU A 392 21.28 0.82 -13.05
CA LEU A 392 21.42 2.13 -13.67
C LEU A 392 20.46 3.13 -13.01
N GLU A 393 19.18 2.81 -12.84
CA GLU A 393 18.19 3.69 -12.19
C GLU A 393 18.59 4.10 -10.75
N THR A 394 19.15 3.18 -9.96
CA THR A 394 19.65 3.48 -8.61
C THR A 394 20.82 4.48 -8.65
N VAL A 395 21.79 4.27 -9.55
CA VAL A 395 22.93 5.20 -9.72
C VAL A 395 22.44 6.57 -10.21
N LEU A 396 21.48 6.59 -11.14
CA LEU A 396 20.88 7.82 -11.66
C LEU A 396 20.18 8.62 -10.56
N HIS A 397 19.46 7.95 -9.66
CA HIS A 397 18.85 8.60 -8.50
C HIS A 397 19.88 9.25 -7.57
N GLN A 398 20.99 8.55 -7.28
CA GLN A 398 22.05 9.07 -6.43
C GLN A 398 22.71 10.33 -7.01
N VAL A 399 22.93 10.37 -8.33
CA VAL A 399 23.48 11.54 -9.03
C VAL A 399 22.49 12.71 -8.98
N LYS A 400 21.19 12.47 -9.17
CA LYS A 400 20.15 13.52 -9.14
C LYS A 400 19.96 14.15 -7.76
N SER A 401 20.18 13.39 -6.69
CA SER A 401 20.00 13.87 -5.31
C SER A 401 21.11 14.79 -4.82
N ARG A 402 22.22 14.93 -5.57
CA ARG A 402 23.26 15.93 -5.26
C ARG A 402 22.72 17.32 -5.60
N ARG A 403 22.57 18.19 -4.59
CA ARG A 403 22.19 19.59 -4.82
C ARG A 403 23.37 20.34 -5.45
N PRO A 404 23.16 21.14 -6.52
CA PRO A 404 24.16 22.11 -6.98
C PRO A 404 24.42 23.15 -5.88
N MET A 405 25.68 23.54 -5.67
CA MET A 405 26.07 24.54 -4.64
C MET A 405 25.42 25.92 -4.86
N LEU A 406 24.99 26.25 -6.08
CA LEU A 406 24.50 27.58 -6.46
C LEU A 406 23.20 28.04 -5.77
N ASP A 407 22.33 27.12 -5.33
CA ASP A 407 21.05 27.51 -4.72
C ASP A 407 21.24 28.03 -3.26
N ALA A 408 22.44 27.89 -2.66
CA ALA A 408 22.73 28.34 -1.30
C ALA A 408 23.16 29.82 -1.21
N GLU A 409 23.77 30.39 -2.26
CA GLU A 409 24.36 31.75 -2.19
C GLU A 409 23.46 32.86 -2.75
N LEU A 410 22.41 32.53 -3.52
CA LEU A 410 21.50 33.51 -4.12
C LEU A 410 20.23 33.79 -3.30
N SER A 411 20.06 33.14 -2.15
CA SER A 411 18.89 33.30 -1.27
C SER A 411 19.04 34.45 -0.25
N ASP A 412 20.26 34.95 -0.01
CA ASP A 412 20.53 35.86 1.12
C ASP A 412 20.69 37.35 0.76
N SER A 413 20.50 37.76 -0.51
CA SER A 413 20.82 39.14 -0.95
C SER A 413 19.64 40.00 -1.44
N ILE A 414 18.39 39.56 -1.32
CA ILE A 414 17.21 40.38 -1.69
C ILE A 414 16.28 40.55 -0.48
N SER A 415 16.81 41.20 0.55
CA SER A 415 16.07 41.74 1.68
C SER A 415 16.69 43.10 2.01
N GLY A 416 16.38 44.11 1.20
CA GLY A 416 16.89 45.45 1.38
C GLY A 416 16.09 46.48 0.60
N SER A 417 15.35 47.31 1.34
CA SER A 417 14.80 48.63 0.98
C SER A 417 13.63 48.64 -0.01
N ASP A 418 12.71 49.60 -0.01
CA ASP A 418 12.29 50.67 0.90
C ASP A 418 11.23 51.39 0.05
N TYR A 419 9.97 51.36 0.45
CA TYR A 419 8.99 52.35 0.02
C TYR A 419 7.96 52.54 1.13
N GLY A 420 8.14 53.64 1.86
CA GLY A 420 7.14 54.24 2.71
C GLY A 420 5.97 54.87 1.92
N ASP A 421 4.83 54.83 2.58
CA ASP A 421 3.89 55.93 2.80
C ASP A 421 3.13 56.54 1.62
N THR A 422 1.80 56.32 1.59
CA THR A 422 0.76 57.34 1.87
C THR A 422 -0.62 56.84 1.41
N ASN A 423 -1.55 56.67 2.35
CA ASN A 423 -2.73 57.54 2.47
C ASN A 423 -3.77 56.91 3.42
N GLU A 424 -3.92 57.59 4.56
CA GLU A 424 -5.17 57.71 5.30
C GLU A 424 -6.24 58.34 4.40
N ASP A 425 -7.47 57.84 4.50
CA ASP A 425 -8.72 58.62 4.53
C ASP A 425 -9.91 57.71 4.18
N ASN A 426 -10.62 57.24 5.20
CA ASN A 426 -12.03 57.58 5.41
C ASN A 426 -12.62 56.77 6.56
N LEU A 427 -12.76 57.48 7.68
CA LEU A 427 -13.57 57.14 8.83
C LEU A 427 -14.93 57.83 8.64
N VAL A 428 -16.03 57.07 8.58
CA VAL A 428 -17.36 57.60 8.93
C VAL A 428 -18.03 56.58 9.85
N GLU A 429 -18.17 57.00 11.10
CA GLU A 429 -19.06 56.46 12.13
C GLU A 429 -20.50 56.30 11.60
N MET A 430 -21.22 55.27 12.06
CA MET A 430 -22.36 55.51 12.94
C MET A 430 -22.88 54.23 13.60
N LYS A 431 -23.32 54.45 14.84
CA LYS A 431 -23.71 53.52 15.89
C LYS A 431 -25.07 52.84 15.69
N THR A 432 -25.27 51.84 16.55
CA THR A 432 -26.52 51.39 17.19
C THR A 432 -27.57 50.70 16.33
N GLU A 433 -27.82 49.42 16.62
CA GLU A 433 -29.00 49.00 17.40
C GLU A 433 -28.90 47.52 17.76
N ALA A 434 -29.12 47.24 19.04
CA ALA A 434 -29.40 45.92 19.56
C ALA A 434 -30.92 45.80 19.66
N GLU A 435 -31.50 44.73 19.12
CA GLU A 435 -32.59 43.99 19.77
C GLU A 435 -32.99 42.75 18.94
N SER A 436 -33.20 41.65 19.67
CA SER A 436 -34.23 40.63 19.44
C SER A 436 -34.29 39.92 18.08
N ILE A 437 -34.04 38.60 18.06
CA ILE A 437 -35.01 37.60 17.55
C ILE A 437 -34.53 36.17 17.87
N HIS A 438 -35.37 35.51 18.64
CA HIS A 438 -35.69 34.09 18.76
C HIS A 438 -34.68 32.98 18.36
N THR A 439 -34.38 32.22 19.41
CA THR A 439 -34.21 30.76 19.45
C THR A 439 -35.08 29.97 18.45
N ARG A 440 -34.43 29.19 17.57
CA ARG A 440 -35.01 27.94 17.02
C ARG A 440 -33.94 26.86 16.86
N SER A 441 -33.99 25.90 17.78
CA SER A 441 -33.30 24.62 17.68
C SER A 441 -33.81 23.79 16.50
N PRO A 442 -32.97 22.98 15.82
CA PRO A 442 -33.42 22.11 14.73
C PRO A 442 -34.21 20.92 15.29
N GLN A 443 -35.46 20.76 14.86
CA GLN A 443 -36.25 19.58 15.16
C GLN A 443 -35.69 18.37 14.40
N PHE A 444 -35.24 17.36 15.16
CA PHE A 444 -34.94 16.02 14.66
C PHE A 444 -36.23 15.36 14.14
N ILE A 445 -36.30 15.16 12.82
CA ILE A 445 -37.30 14.32 12.17
C ILE A 445 -37.03 12.86 12.58
N ARG A 446 -37.97 12.26 13.33
CA ARG A 446 -37.95 10.82 13.63
C ARG A 446 -38.36 10.03 12.39
N PRO A 447 -37.66 8.95 12.02
CA PRO A 447 -38.13 8.06 10.97
C PRO A 447 -39.37 7.26 11.44
N PRO A 448 -40.25 6.85 10.52
CA PRO A 448 -41.47 6.13 10.85
C PRO A 448 -41.18 4.72 11.38
N LYS A 449 -41.97 4.32 12.37
CA LYS A 449 -41.92 2.99 13.00
C LYS A 449 -42.29 1.92 11.97
N GLU A 450 -41.33 1.12 11.55
CA GLU A 450 -41.59 -0.12 10.83
C GLU A 450 -42.37 -1.11 11.72
N LYS A 451 -43.49 -1.57 11.18
CA LYS A 451 -44.36 -2.59 11.77
C LYS A 451 -43.61 -3.92 11.77
N ARG A 452 -43.42 -4.50 12.97
CA ARG A 452 -42.89 -5.85 13.15
C ARG A 452 -43.80 -6.88 12.43
N PRO A 453 -43.25 -7.84 11.67
CA PRO A 453 -44.04 -8.94 11.15
C PRO A 453 -44.50 -9.87 12.28
N ARG A 454 -45.76 -10.31 12.17
CA ARG A 454 -46.44 -11.22 13.09
C ARG A 454 -45.72 -12.55 13.15
N LYS A 455 -45.53 -13.07 14.37
CA LYS A 455 -45.10 -14.45 14.64
C LYS A 455 -46.12 -15.41 14.03
N TYR A 456 -45.70 -16.21 13.06
CA TYR A 456 -46.41 -17.44 12.71
C TYR A 456 -46.20 -18.45 13.85
N ARG A 457 -47.28 -18.78 14.56
CA ARG A 457 -47.36 -20.00 15.38
C ARG A 457 -47.79 -21.12 14.45
N PHE A 458 -46.91 -22.07 14.16
CA PHE A 458 -47.31 -23.39 13.73
C PHE A 458 -47.65 -24.19 14.99
N ASN A 459 -48.94 -24.43 15.21
CA ASN A 459 -49.41 -25.52 16.05
C ASN A 459 -49.61 -26.70 15.11
N ASP A 460 -48.75 -27.71 15.21
CA ASP A 460 -48.99 -29.01 14.60
C ASP A 460 -49.08 -30.06 15.74
N PRO A 461 -50.28 -30.55 16.07
CA PRO A 461 -50.47 -31.56 17.10
C PRO A 461 -50.54 -32.94 16.44
N ASN A 462 -49.44 -33.45 15.88
CA ASN A 462 -49.41 -34.83 15.38
C ASN A 462 -48.00 -35.40 15.18
N ILE A 463 -47.15 -35.35 16.21
CA ILE A 463 -45.97 -36.22 16.28
C ILE A 463 -45.83 -36.73 17.73
N ASN A 464 -46.60 -37.77 18.03
CA ASN A 464 -46.38 -38.66 19.17
C ASN A 464 -46.94 -40.01 18.78
N TYR A 465 -46.21 -40.77 17.98
CA TYR A 465 -46.21 -42.24 17.97
C TYR A 465 -45.06 -42.68 17.05
N ILE A 466 -44.44 -43.80 17.39
CA ILE A 466 -43.29 -44.41 16.70
C ILE A 466 -41.93 -43.85 17.17
N ILE A 467 -41.44 -44.37 18.30
CA ILE A 467 -40.19 -45.16 18.41
C ILE A 467 -40.21 -45.76 19.83
N SER A 468 -40.84 -46.92 19.97
CA SER A 468 -40.63 -47.84 21.08
C SER A 468 -40.88 -49.26 20.58
N GLU A 469 -40.11 -49.67 19.57
CA GLU A 469 -40.03 -51.08 19.17
C GLU A 469 -38.87 -51.25 18.17
N ARG A 470 -37.71 -51.70 18.69
CA ARG A 470 -36.85 -52.76 18.13
C ARG A 470 -35.42 -52.69 18.67
N ALA A 471 -35.13 -53.65 19.55
CA ALA A 471 -33.96 -54.54 19.59
C ALA A 471 -33.60 -54.80 21.07
N ALA A 472 -33.78 -55.96 21.69
CA ALA A 472 -33.86 -57.36 21.20
C ALA A 472 -32.73 -57.74 20.25
#